data_AF-A0A0R2FFQ2-F1
#
_entry.id   AF-A0A0R2FFQ2-F1
#
_cell.length_a   1.000
_cell.length_b   1.000
_cell.length_c   1.000
_cell.angle_alpha   90.00
_cell.angle_beta   90.00
_cell.angle_gamma   90.00
#
_symmetry.space_group_name_H-M   'P 1'
#
loop_
_entity.id
_entity.type
_entity.pdbx_description
1 polymer ?
#
loop_
_entity_poly.entity_id
_entity_poly.type
_entity_poly.pdbx_seq_one_letter_code
_entity_poly.pdbx_strand_id
1 'polypeptide(L)'
;MTKIAWANEMQKLAKEQPHPDWLLTRYQDQMRAVVRNGGTQYGPECEEIFRLFAMMTMLSQYDEGLIKNIIWNPELSAQDYLDYDHAIEMQKKKEDEKDGLQSH
;
A
#
# COMPACT_ATOMS: atom_id res chain seq x y z
N MET A 1 -14.76 -20.44 -9.92
CA MET A 1 -13.87 -19.34 -9.50
C MET A 1 -12.44 -19.87 -9.48
N THR A 2 -11.48 -19.11 -9.99
CA THR A 2 -10.04 -19.44 -9.88
C THR A 2 -9.58 -19.09 -8.47
N LYS A 3 -8.83 -19.97 -7.79
CA LYS A 3 -8.25 -19.66 -6.49
C LYS A 3 -6.97 -18.84 -6.69
N ILE A 4 -7.04 -17.53 -6.51
CA ILE A 4 -5.88 -16.65 -6.51
C ILE A 4 -5.06 -16.93 -5.25
N ALA A 5 -3.75 -17.15 -5.39
CA ALA A 5 -2.84 -17.23 -4.25
C ALA A 5 -2.25 -15.84 -4.03
N TRP A 6 -2.78 -15.08 -3.08
CA TRP A 6 -2.44 -13.67 -2.89
C TRP A 6 -0.95 -13.46 -2.57
N ALA A 7 -0.32 -14.44 -1.92
CA ALA A 7 1.13 -14.48 -1.72
C ALA A 7 1.92 -14.49 -3.05
N ASN A 8 1.42 -15.15 -4.10
CA ASN A 8 2.08 -15.17 -5.42
C ASN A 8 1.89 -13.85 -6.17
N GLU A 9 0.71 -13.24 -6.11
CA GLU A 9 0.47 -11.92 -6.72
C GLU A 9 1.32 -10.84 -6.03
N MET A 10 1.52 -10.94 -4.71
CA MET A 10 2.50 -10.13 -3.97
C MET A 10 3.93 -10.30 -4.50
N GLN A 11 4.40 -11.54 -4.71
CA GLN A 11 5.72 -11.79 -5.32
C GLN A 11 5.83 -11.28 -6.77
N LYS A 12 4.71 -11.22 -7.49
CA LYS A 12 4.66 -10.74 -8.87
C LYS A 12 4.74 -9.21 -8.90
N LEU A 13 3.87 -8.53 -8.17
CA LEU A 13 3.86 -7.07 -8.08
C LEU A 13 5.22 -6.53 -7.62
N ALA A 14 5.83 -7.18 -6.62
CA ALA A 14 7.16 -6.84 -6.13
C ALA A 14 8.30 -6.95 -7.17
N LYS A 15 8.14 -7.74 -8.23
CA LYS A 15 9.13 -7.85 -9.33
C LYS A 15 8.87 -6.85 -10.45
N GLU A 16 7.63 -6.38 -10.57
CA GLU A 16 7.16 -5.50 -11.64
C GLU A 16 7.19 -4.02 -11.20
N GLN A 17 7.20 -3.74 -9.89
CA GLN A 17 7.05 -2.42 -9.31
C GLN A 17 8.21 -2.05 -8.37
N PRO A 18 8.86 -0.89 -8.54
CA PRO A 18 9.80 -0.37 -7.55
C PRO A 18 9.08 -0.12 -6.22
N HIS A 19 9.66 -0.63 -5.14
CA HIS A 19 9.23 -0.54 -3.76
C HIS A 19 10.41 -0.97 -2.86
N PRO A 20 10.45 -0.63 -1.56
CA PRO A 20 11.55 -1.01 -0.69
C PRO A 20 11.36 -2.39 -0.05
N ASP A 21 12.43 -3.17 0.11
CA ASP A 21 12.39 -4.59 0.57
C ASP A 21 11.68 -4.81 1.92
N TRP A 22 11.74 -3.84 2.84
CA TRP A 22 11.08 -3.91 4.14
C TRP A 22 9.55 -3.97 4.01
N LEU A 23 9.02 -3.36 2.95
CA LEU A 23 7.60 -3.30 2.63
C LEU A 23 7.08 -4.71 2.34
N LEU A 24 7.68 -5.35 1.35
CA LEU A 24 7.38 -6.71 0.93
C LEU A 24 7.54 -7.69 2.09
N THR A 25 8.59 -7.54 2.89
CA THR A 25 8.83 -8.37 4.08
C THR A 25 7.68 -8.27 5.09
N ARG A 26 7.20 -7.05 5.39
CA ARG A 26 6.10 -6.78 6.34
C ARG A 26 4.80 -7.49 5.96
N TYR A 27 4.38 -7.43 4.69
CA TYR A 27 3.13 -8.05 4.25
C TYR A 27 3.27 -9.56 4.02
N GLN A 28 4.45 -10.04 3.61
CA GLN A 28 4.74 -11.48 3.63
C GLN A 28 4.59 -12.09 5.03
N ASP A 29 5.11 -11.42 6.08
CA ASP A 29 5.02 -11.94 7.45
C ASP A 29 3.60 -11.96 8.01
N GLN A 30 2.74 -11.04 7.56
CA GLN A 30 1.32 -11.06 7.90
C GLN A 30 0.57 -12.20 7.19
N MET A 31 0.84 -12.45 5.90
CA MET A 31 0.31 -13.65 5.21
C MET A 31 0.79 -14.94 5.89
N ARG A 32 2.05 -15.00 6.31
CA ARG A 32 2.59 -16.13 7.10
C ARG A 32 1.85 -16.27 8.44
N ALA A 33 1.50 -15.17 9.11
CA ALA A 33 0.73 -15.21 10.36
C ALA A 33 -0.71 -15.72 10.15
N VAL A 34 -1.42 -15.24 9.12
CA VAL A 34 -2.75 -15.75 8.74
C VAL A 34 -2.72 -17.27 8.51
N VAL A 35 -1.78 -17.75 7.68
CA VAL A 35 -1.66 -19.18 7.36
C VAL A 35 -1.25 -20.02 8.59
N ARG A 36 -0.40 -19.49 9.48
CA ARG A 36 -0.06 -20.16 10.75
C ARG A 36 -1.25 -20.26 11.71
N ASN A 37 -2.17 -19.31 11.67
CA ASN A 37 -3.37 -19.26 12.51
C ASN A 37 -4.56 -20.06 11.95
N GLY A 38 -4.34 -20.88 10.91
CA GLY A 38 -5.37 -21.71 10.28
C GLY A 38 -6.13 -21.05 9.11
N GLY A 39 -5.79 -19.80 8.77
CA GLY A 39 -6.23 -19.16 7.53
C GLY A 39 -5.53 -19.73 6.29
N THR A 40 -5.76 -19.14 5.13
CA THR A 40 -5.21 -19.68 3.87
C THR A 40 -4.81 -18.59 2.87
N GLN A 41 -3.78 -18.85 2.06
CA GLN A 41 -3.28 -17.92 1.03
C GLN A 41 -4.29 -17.60 -0.09
N TYR A 42 -5.37 -18.38 -0.16
CA TYR A 42 -6.51 -18.18 -1.06
C TYR A 42 -7.71 -17.50 -0.35
N GLY A 43 -7.53 -17.04 0.88
CA GLY A 43 -8.55 -16.50 1.78
C GLY A 43 -8.51 -14.99 1.91
N PRO A 44 -9.58 -14.39 2.48
CA PRO A 44 -9.81 -12.95 2.46
C PRO A 44 -8.78 -12.14 3.26
N GLU A 45 -8.22 -12.68 4.34
CA GLU A 45 -7.23 -11.96 5.14
C GLU A 45 -5.92 -11.79 4.34
N CYS A 46 -5.55 -12.80 3.54
CA CYS A 46 -4.41 -12.68 2.61
C CYS A 46 -4.73 -11.79 1.39
N GLU A 47 -5.99 -11.69 0.97
CA GLU A 47 -6.40 -10.71 -0.05
C GLU A 47 -6.17 -9.28 0.45
N GLU A 48 -6.62 -8.99 1.68
CA GLU A 48 -6.45 -7.66 2.28
C GLU A 48 -4.96 -7.33 2.42
N ILE A 49 -4.17 -8.23 3.03
CA ILE A 49 -2.72 -8.03 3.17
C ILE A 49 -2.00 -7.82 1.80
N PHE A 50 -2.54 -8.32 0.68
CA PHE A 50 -2.07 -7.98 -0.66
C PHE A 50 -2.55 -6.61 -1.16
N ARG A 51 -3.84 -6.27 -1.00
CA ARG A 51 -4.42 -4.95 -1.30
C ARG A 51 -3.61 -3.85 -0.60
N LEU A 52 -3.38 -4.05 0.68
CA LEU A 52 -2.58 -3.20 1.54
C LEU A 52 -1.12 -3.08 1.06
N PHE A 53 -0.46 -4.18 0.65
CA PHE A 53 0.88 -4.13 0.03
C PHE A 53 0.91 -3.36 -1.31
N ALA A 54 -0.11 -3.54 -2.15
CA ALA A 54 -0.19 -2.94 -3.47
C ALA A 54 -0.41 -1.42 -3.37
N MET A 55 -1.31 -1.01 -2.48
CA MET A 55 -1.42 0.38 -2.05
C MET A 55 -0.06 0.84 -1.53
N MET A 56 0.52 0.15 -0.53
CA MET A 56 1.85 0.40 0.07
C MET A 56 3.03 0.55 -0.91
N THR A 57 2.87 0.12 -2.16
CA THR A 57 3.84 0.33 -3.25
C THR A 57 3.59 1.65 -4.01
N MET A 58 2.33 2.04 -4.25
CA MET A 58 1.96 3.17 -5.12
C MET A 58 2.30 4.58 -4.60
N LEU A 59 2.10 4.91 -3.32
CA LEU A 59 2.78 6.08 -2.75
C LEU A 59 4.28 5.89 -2.81
N SER A 60 4.89 4.74 -2.48
CA SER A 60 6.36 4.69 -2.29
C SER A 60 7.07 5.31 -3.50
N GLN A 61 6.60 4.92 -4.69
CA GLN A 61 6.99 5.47 -5.98
C GLN A 61 6.71 6.98 -6.16
N TYR A 62 5.66 7.53 -5.56
CA TYR A 62 5.34 8.95 -5.53
C TYR A 62 6.12 9.74 -4.46
N ASP A 63 6.41 9.18 -3.27
CA ASP A 63 7.34 9.77 -2.29
C ASP A 63 8.73 9.91 -2.91
N GLU A 64 9.14 8.83 -3.59
CA GLU A 64 10.34 8.74 -4.42
C GLU A 64 10.26 9.61 -5.71
N GLY A 65 9.10 10.22 -6.00
CA GLY A 65 8.87 11.13 -7.13
C GLY A 65 9.00 10.50 -8.51
N LEU A 66 9.09 9.17 -8.60
CA LEU A 66 9.12 8.35 -9.82
C LEU A 66 7.83 8.56 -10.64
N ILE A 67 6.74 8.80 -9.93
CA ILE A 67 5.43 9.19 -10.45
C ILE A 67 4.99 10.46 -9.73
N LYS A 68 4.41 11.41 -10.47
CA LYS A 68 4.01 12.74 -9.98
C LYS A 68 2.53 12.98 -10.24
N ASN A 69 1.91 13.86 -9.48
CA ASN A 69 0.46 14.11 -9.50
C ASN A 69 -0.39 12.85 -9.17
N ILE A 70 0.25 11.79 -8.64
CA ILE A 70 -0.28 11.16 -7.42
C ILE A 70 -0.09 12.17 -6.30
N ILE A 71 -0.90 12.04 -5.26
CA ILE A 71 -1.12 13.12 -4.31
C ILE A 71 -1.37 12.44 -2.94
N TRP A 72 -0.40 12.52 -2.03
CA TRP A 72 -0.31 11.80 -0.73
C TRP A 72 -0.85 12.63 0.43
N ASN A 73 -0.93 12.21 1.71
CA ASN A 73 -1.86 12.83 2.69
C ASN A 73 -1.51 12.38 4.25
N PRO A 74 -2.23 12.50 5.47
CA PRO A 74 -2.14 11.42 6.50
C PRO A 74 -3.29 11.19 7.55
N GLU A 75 -4.50 11.78 7.53
CA GLU A 75 -5.37 11.81 8.73
C GLU A 75 -5.91 10.46 9.23
N LEU A 76 -5.81 9.41 8.42
CA LEU A 76 -6.84 8.38 8.31
C LEU A 76 -6.26 7.04 8.83
N SER A 77 -6.75 6.57 9.99
CA SER A 77 -5.89 5.88 10.98
C SER A 77 -6.37 4.55 11.61
N ALA A 78 -5.39 3.62 11.71
CA ALA A 78 -5.39 2.27 12.28
C ALA A 78 -5.93 1.06 11.45
N GLN A 79 -6.09 1.17 10.12
CA GLN A 79 -6.60 0.10 9.24
C GLN A 79 -5.69 -0.30 8.03
N ASP A 80 -5.47 0.53 7.00
CA ASP A 80 -5.08 0.06 5.62
C ASP A 80 -3.64 0.38 5.06
N TYR A 81 -2.59 0.33 5.89
CA TYR A 81 -1.16 0.03 5.61
C TYR A 81 -1.21 -1.42 5.96
N LEU A 82 -1.77 -1.83 7.11
CA LEU A 82 -1.98 -1.23 8.46
C LEU A 82 -2.49 0.22 8.85
N ASP A 83 -2.01 1.40 8.41
CA ASP A 83 -2.83 2.45 7.73
C ASP A 83 -2.08 3.35 6.70
N TYR A 84 -2.12 3.03 5.40
CA TYR A 84 -1.38 3.68 4.31
C TYR A 84 -1.97 5.02 3.96
N ASP A 85 -3.26 5.04 4.12
CA ASP A 85 -4.09 6.18 4.04
C ASP A 85 -4.00 6.97 5.39
N HIS A 86 -3.19 6.55 6.39
CA HIS A 86 -2.59 7.45 7.43
C HIS A 86 -1.32 8.13 6.93
N ALA A 87 -0.97 7.88 5.70
CA ALA A 87 -0.35 8.90 4.91
C ALA A 87 -1.29 9.29 3.74
N ILE A 88 -2.63 9.22 3.92
CA ILE A 88 -3.71 9.78 3.07
C ILE A 88 -4.92 10.59 3.79
N GLU A 89 -4.69 11.66 4.62
CA GLU A 89 -5.25 13.09 4.45
C GLU A 89 -4.37 14.39 4.81
N MET A 90 -3.32 14.81 4.04
CA MET A 90 -2.24 15.88 4.20
C MET A 90 -1.93 16.70 2.94
N GLN A 91 -1.51 16.07 1.83
CA GLN A 91 -0.57 16.43 0.73
C GLN A 91 -1.23 16.30 -0.65
N LYS A 92 -2.51 15.88 -0.70
CA LYS A 92 -3.61 16.47 -1.46
C LYS A 92 -3.93 17.77 -0.76
N LYS A 93 -4.34 17.74 0.52
CA LYS A 93 -4.52 18.95 1.36
C LYS A 93 -3.35 19.98 1.28
N LYS A 94 -2.09 19.55 1.09
CA LYS A 94 -0.81 20.33 1.03
C LYS A 94 -0.21 20.42 -0.39
N GLU A 95 -0.82 19.79 -1.39
CA GLU A 95 -0.66 20.23 -2.79
C GLU A 95 -1.78 21.25 -3.13
N ASP A 96 -3.02 21.02 -2.67
CA ASP A 96 -4.17 21.94 -2.71
C ASP A 96 -3.90 23.29 -1.97
N GLU A 97 -3.36 23.29 -0.75
CA GLU A 97 -2.95 24.53 -0.05
C GLU A 97 -1.85 25.31 -0.80
N LYS A 98 -1.00 24.58 -1.53
CA LYS A 98 0.23 25.10 -2.15
C LYS A 98 -0.05 25.79 -3.48
N ASP A 99 -1.01 25.28 -4.25
CA ASP A 99 -1.50 25.91 -5.48
C ASP A 99 -2.34 27.17 -5.16
N GLY A 100 -3.01 27.21 -3.99
CA GLY A 100 -3.75 28.40 -3.53
C GLY A 100 -2.88 29.64 -3.32
N LEU A 101 -1.66 29.48 -2.77
CA LEU A 101 -0.73 30.59 -2.51
C LEU A 101 -0.10 31.21 -3.76
N GLN A 102 -0.22 30.58 -4.93
CA GLN A 102 0.30 31.10 -6.21
C GLN A 102 -0.72 31.95 -6.98
N SER A 103 -1.93 32.14 -6.44
CA SER A 103 -3.05 32.81 -7.12
C SER A 103 -3.22 34.29 -6.72
N HIS A 104 -2.10 35.02 -6.51
CA HIS A 104 -2.09 36.32 -5.83
C HIS A 104 -1.56 37.50 -6.66
#